data_AF-U2HEG5-F1
#
_entry.id   AF-U2HEG5-F1
#
_cell.length_a   1.000
_cell.length_b   1.000
_cell.length_c   1.000
_cell.angle_alpha   90.00
_cell.angle_beta   90.00
_cell.angle_gamma   90.00
#
_symmetry.space_group_name_H-M   'P 1'
#
loop_
_entity.id
_entity.type
_entity.pdbx_description
1 polymer ?
#
loop_
_entity_poly.entity_id
_entity_poly.type
_entity_poly.pdbx_seq_one_letter_code
_entity_poly.pdbx_strand_id
1 'polypeptide(L)'
;MCEYFEADLIRDEAFARSVYKDYIIQRINSNQVGDQWLSRILNTPGVPIYVFLDRDLQVQAIKGGMLRKEQTQQILQQIQTGKDYVDTAYQYGKDESVKLAAIRDYLGRQLYAQYVMDLFAVGGPVDARHGHLEDELLKNNAVYPSFYNNYLLSQYKLYLGDTIMAKQYADVALKDTDPATLYFNGSLRVELKTLLNKDYSVYDDPYIGIDRSEIQLGNVAQGKTIDIPLRVKNMGNKPLQIGDVFTSCGCTVAEVPSDEIASGTEADVRIKITPTGLGAFAHAVVLRSNAINTPLQLYIKGTTID
;
A
#
# COMPACT_ATOMS: atom_id res chain seq x y z
N MET A 1 6.29 14.39 -13.96
CA MET A 1 7.63 14.76 -13.42
C MET A 1 8.28 13.57 -12.68
N CYS A 2 8.25 12.35 -13.24
CA CYS A 2 8.83 11.13 -12.64
C CYS A 2 9.43 10.19 -13.71
N GLU A 3 9.92 10.73 -14.82
CA GLU A 3 10.35 9.93 -15.98
C GLU A 3 11.86 9.79 -16.12
N TYR A 4 12.68 10.36 -15.22
CA TYR A 4 14.12 10.44 -15.46
C TYR A 4 14.82 9.08 -15.47
N PHE A 5 14.53 8.17 -14.53
CA PHE A 5 15.21 6.87 -14.49
C PHE A 5 14.89 6.00 -15.71
N GLU A 6 13.59 5.83 -16.00
CA GLU A 6 13.14 5.05 -17.17
C GLU A 6 13.62 5.71 -18.47
N ALA A 7 13.61 7.05 -18.55
CA ALA A 7 14.15 7.76 -19.70
C ALA A 7 15.67 7.60 -19.84
N ASP A 8 16.43 7.60 -18.75
CA ASP A 8 17.89 7.41 -18.76
C ASP A 8 18.24 6.01 -19.25
N LEU A 9 17.50 4.98 -18.83
CA LEU A 9 17.65 3.61 -19.32
C LEU A 9 17.30 3.48 -20.81
N ILE A 10 16.25 4.15 -21.27
CA ILE A 10 15.85 4.13 -22.69
C ILE A 10 16.88 4.87 -23.56
N ARG A 11 17.44 5.98 -23.06
CA ARG A 11 18.35 6.84 -23.83
C ARG A 11 19.79 6.37 -23.85
N ASP A 12 20.20 5.56 -22.88
CA ASP A 12 21.57 5.06 -22.74
C ASP A 12 21.60 3.53 -22.64
N GLU A 13 21.75 2.89 -23.79
CA GLU A 13 21.76 1.43 -23.91
C GLU A 13 22.95 0.79 -23.17
N ALA A 14 24.11 1.46 -23.15
CA ALA A 14 25.29 0.94 -22.45
C ALA A 14 25.07 0.95 -20.93
N PHE A 15 24.45 2.02 -20.42
CA PHE A 15 24.02 2.09 -19.03
C PHE A 15 22.97 1.03 -18.71
N ALA A 16 21.90 0.91 -19.53
CA ALA A 16 20.88 -0.11 -19.34
C ALA A 16 21.46 -1.53 -19.34
N ARG A 17 22.36 -1.86 -20.27
CA ARG A 17 23.07 -3.14 -20.28
C ARG A 17 23.92 -3.34 -19.02
N SER A 18 24.59 -2.30 -18.51
CA SER A 18 25.39 -2.41 -17.29
C SER A 18 24.55 -2.70 -16.04
N VAL A 19 23.33 -2.14 -15.98
CA VAL A 19 22.38 -2.38 -14.89
C VAL A 19 21.76 -3.77 -15.02
N TYR A 20 21.13 -4.02 -16.17
CA TYR A 20 20.35 -5.23 -16.40
C TYR A 20 21.18 -6.46 -16.71
N LYS A 21 22.51 -6.37 -16.72
CA LYS A 21 23.37 -7.55 -16.79
C LYS A 21 23.22 -8.39 -15.53
N ASP A 22 23.36 -7.75 -14.37
CA ASP A 22 23.49 -8.42 -13.08
C ASP A 22 22.29 -8.15 -12.16
N TYR A 23 21.49 -7.11 -12.42
CA TYR A 23 20.42 -6.67 -11.52
C TYR A 23 19.08 -6.46 -12.23
N ILE A 24 18.01 -6.54 -11.44
CA ILE A 24 16.66 -6.10 -11.79
C ILE A 24 16.35 -4.91 -10.88
N ILE A 25 15.93 -3.78 -11.47
CA ILE A 25 15.49 -2.62 -10.69
C ILE A 25 13.99 -2.46 -10.91
N GLN A 26 13.23 -2.68 -9.83
CA GLN A 26 11.78 -2.54 -9.84
C GLN A 26 11.39 -1.21 -9.20
N ARG A 27 10.63 -0.40 -9.94
CA ARG A 27 9.96 0.80 -9.41
C ARG A 27 8.62 0.40 -8.80
N ILE A 28 8.37 0.84 -7.58
CA ILE A 28 7.13 0.60 -6.83
C ILE A 28 6.34 1.89 -6.74
N ASN A 29 5.08 1.82 -7.15
CA ASN A 29 4.14 2.92 -7.12
C ASN A 29 3.00 2.58 -6.17
N SER A 30 3.00 3.18 -4.98
CA SER A 30 1.96 2.97 -3.97
C SER A 30 0.54 3.32 -4.42
N ASN A 31 0.38 4.06 -5.53
CA ASN A 31 -0.91 4.37 -6.13
C ASN A 31 -1.39 3.30 -7.13
N GLN A 32 -0.58 2.30 -7.45
CA GLN A 32 -0.94 1.19 -8.32
C GLN A 32 -1.52 0.03 -7.50
N VAL A 33 -2.63 -0.53 -7.97
CA VAL A 33 -3.23 -1.72 -7.35
C VAL A 33 -2.27 -2.91 -7.47
N GLY A 34 -1.96 -3.53 -6.34
CA GLY A 34 -0.97 -4.61 -6.22
C GLY A 34 0.36 -4.16 -5.59
N ASP A 35 0.71 -2.87 -5.64
CA ASP A 35 1.97 -2.35 -5.09
C ASP A 35 1.86 -1.91 -3.63
N GLN A 36 0.64 -1.85 -3.09
CA GLN A 36 0.37 -1.27 -1.77
C GLN A 36 1.00 -2.04 -0.60
N TRP A 37 1.08 -3.37 -0.70
CA TRP A 37 1.69 -4.21 0.33
C TRP A 37 3.20 -3.94 0.44
N LEU A 38 3.87 -3.75 -0.70
CA LEU A 38 5.30 -3.47 -0.72
C LEU A 38 5.59 -2.05 -0.24
N SER A 39 4.82 -1.04 -0.67
CA SER A 39 4.92 0.31 -0.11
C SER A 39 4.81 0.34 1.42
N ARG A 40 4.06 -0.59 2.01
CA ARG A 40 3.86 -0.72 3.46
C ARG A 40 5.02 -1.40 4.16
N ILE A 41 5.60 -2.46 3.60
CA ILE A 41 6.79 -3.09 4.19
C ILE A 41 7.98 -2.14 4.14
N LEU A 42 8.09 -1.39 3.04
CA LEU A 42 9.19 -0.45 2.84
C LEU A 42 9.02 0.83 3.69
N ASN A 43 7.82 1.09 4.24
CA ASN A 43 7.43 2.22 5.12
C ASN A 43 8.28 3.49 4.92
N THR A 44 8.33 3.99 3.69
CA THR A 44 9.16 5.12 3.31
C THR A 44 8.27 6.22 2.72
N PRO A 45 8.44 7.50 3.14
CA PRO A 45 7.77 8.62 2.51
C PRO A 45 8.35 8.94 1.11
N GLY A 46 9.47 8.32 0.73
CA GLY A 46 10.13 8.53 -0.55
C GLY A 46 9.42 7.80 -1.68
N VAL A 47 8.44 8.47 -2.31
CA VAL A 47 7.79 7.98 -3.53
C VAL A 47 8.44 8.63 -4.77
N PRO A 48 8.71 7.89 -5.86
CA PRO A 48 8.59 6.44 -6.00
C PRO A 48 9.68 5.68 -5.23
N ILE A 49 9.45 4.39 -4.96
CA ILE A 49 10.45 3.52 -4.32
C ILE A 49 11.09 2.64 -5.39
N TYR A 50 12.39 2.36 -5.27
CA TYR A 50 13.13 1.45 -6.15
C TYR A 50 13.75 0.33 -5.34
N VAL A 51 13.48 -0.91 -5.74
CA VAL A 51 14.08 -2.12 -5.17
C VAL A 51 15.06 -2.71 -6.19
N PHE A 52 16.30 -2.93 -5.75
CA PHE A 52 17.35 -3.54 -6.53
C PHE A 52 17.41 -5.02 -6.15
N LEU A 53 17.29 -5.89 -7.14
CA LEU A 53 17.31 -7.34 -6.99
C LEU A 53 18.46 -7.90 -7.81
N ASP A 54 19.09 -8.97 -7.35
CA ASP A 54 19.95 -9.78 -8.23
C ASP A 54 19.12 -10.74 -9.10
N ARG A 55 19.81 -11.59 -9.86
CA ARG A 55 19.17 -12.59 -10.74
C ARG A 55 18.41 -13.69 -10.01
N ASP A 56 18.72 -13.88 -8.74
CA ASP A 56 18.05 -14.84 -7.85
C ASP A 56 16.93 -14.16 -7.04
N LEU A 57 16.56 -12.92 -7.43
CA LEU A 57 15.53 -12.09 -6.81
C LEU A 57 15.81 -11.74 -5.35
N GLN A 58 17.08 -11.77 -4.92
CA GLN A 58 17.46 -11.32 -3.59
C GLN A 58 17.57 -9.81 -3.56
N VAL A 59 17.02 -9.19 -2.51
CA VAL A 59 17.05 -7.73 -2.33
C VAL A 59 18.47 -7.27 -2.04
N GLN A 60 19.04 -6.49 -2.95
CA GLN A 60 20.38 -5.96 -2.86
C GLN A 60 20.39 -4.52 -2.30
N ALA A 61 19.41 -3.70 -2.65
CA ALA A 61 19.29 -2.33 -2.15
C ALA A 61 17.87 -1.79 -2.26
N ILE A 62 17.55 -0.77 -1.46
CA ILE A 62 16.25 -0.08 -1.55
C ILE A 62 16.44 1.44 -1.47
N LYS A 63 15.88 2.16 -2.44
CA LYS A 63 15.97 3.63 -2.56
C LYS A 63 14.58 4.27 -2.56
N GLY A 64 14.33 5.21 -1.67
CA GLY A 64 13.12 6.04 -1.70
C GLY A 64 13.31 7.32 -2.50
N GLY A 65 12.26 7.81 -3.15
CA GLY A 65 12.28 9.08 -3.89
C GLY A 65 13.00 8.99 -5.24
N MET A 66 13.27 10.14 -5.85
CA MET A 66 13.86 10.19 -7.21
C MET A 66 15.20 9.45 -7.30
N LEU A 67 15.36 8.67 -8.37
CA LEU A 67 16.57 7.93 -8.69
C LEU A 67 17.14 8.44 -10.03
N ARG A 68 18.34 9.03 -10.00
CA ARG A 68 19.07 9.50 -11.19
C ARG A 68 20.18 8.52 -11.57
N LYS A 69 20.62 8.57 -12.82
CA LYS A 69 21.72 7.74 -13.34
C LYS A 69 22.96 7.69 -12.43
N GLU A 70 23.47 8.83 -11.98
CA GLU A 70 24.69 8.86 -11.13
C GLU A 70 24.46 8.16 -9.79
N GLN A 71 23.27 8.35 -9.20
CA GLN A 71 22.89 7.70 -7.95
C GLN A 71 22.75 6.19 -8.14
N THR A 72 22.15 5.74 -9.24
CA THR A 72 22.08 4.32 -9.58
C THR A 72 23.47 3.70 -9.68
N GLN A 73 24.41 4.36 -10.36
CA GLN A 73 25.79 3.88 -10.48
C GLN A 73 26.49 3.78 -9.13
N GLN A 74 26.31 4.78 -8.25
CA GLN A 74 26.87 4.75 -6.89
C GLN A 74 26.30 3.60 -6.06
N ILE A 75 24.99 3.37 -6.13
CA ILE A 75 24.31 2.27 -5.43
C ILE A 75 24.86 0.92 -5.94
N LEU A 76 24.93 0.72 -7.26
CA LEU A 76 25.45 -0.51 -7.85
C LEU A 76 26.90 -0.77 -7.45
N GLN A 77 27.75 0.25 -7.44
CA GLN A 77 29.14 0.12 -6.99
C GLN A 77 29.21 -0.31 -5.52
N GLN A 78 28.36 0.23 -4.65
CA GLN A 78 28.32 -0.18 -3.24
C GLN A 78 27.90 -1.65 -3.09
N ILE A 79 26.81 -2.05 -3.76
CA ILE A 79 26.33 -3.44 -3.75
C ILE A 79 27.42 -4.41 -4.23
N GLN A 80 28.12 -4.08 -5.32
CA GLN A 80 29.21 -4.89 -5.86
C GLN A 80 30.39 -5.06 -4.89
N THR A 81 30.60 -4.10 -3.98
CA THR A 81 31.61 -4.19 -2.92
C THR A 81 31.10 -4.93 -1.66
N GLY A 82 29.91 -5.52 -1.71
CA GLY A 82 29.26 -6.18 -0.58
C GLY A 82 28.74 -5.22 0.48
N LYS A 83 28.61 -3.92 0.16
CA LYS A 83 28.05 -2.93 1.07
C LYS A 83 26.54 -2.84 0.95
N ASP A 84 25.93 -2.74 2.11
CA ASP A 84 24.52 -2.56 2.34
C ASP A 84 24.07 -1.13 1.96
N TYR A 85 23.08 -0.99 1.06
CA TYR A 85 22.48 0.30 0.71
C TYR A 85 20.98 0.29 0.98
N VAL A 86 20.56 1.04 2.00
CA VAL A 86 19.16 1.41 2.23
C VAL A 86 19.08 2.88 2.54
N ASP A 87 18.17 3.56 1.84
CA ASP A 87 17.89 4.96 2.10
C ASP A 87 17.34 5.15 3.52
N THR A 88 17.88 6.10 4.27
CA THR A 88 17.57 6.35 5.69
C THR A 88 16.16 6.89 5.94
N ALA A 89 15.35 7.05 4.89
CA ALA A 89 13.93 7.40 4.98
C ALA A 89 13.01 6.22 5.37
N TYR A 90 13.56 5.04 5.65
CA TYR A 90 12.82 3.92 6.22
C TYR A 90 12.35 4.22 7.65
N GLN A 91 11.05 4.24 7.90
CA GLN A 91 10.47 4.32 9.24
C GLN A 91 9.97 2.97 9.76
N TYR A 92 10.48 1.84 9.27
CA TYR A 92 10.40 0.59 10.04
C TYR A 92 11.46 0.63 11.12
N GLY A 93 11.04 1.00 12.33
CA GLY A 93 11.91 1.13 13.50
C GLY A 93 12.37 2.57 13.74
N LYS A 94 11.69 3.25 14.67
CA LYS A 94 12.41 4.01 15.72
C LYS A 94 13.16 3.07 16.68
N ASP A 95 13.45 1.86 16.22
CA ASP A 95 14.04 0.74 16.90
C ASP A 95 15.24 0.33 16.05
N GLU A 96 16.42 0.72 16.51
CA GLU A 96 17.71 0.46 15.86
C GLU A 96 18.07 -1.05 15.84
N SER A 97 17.20 -1.92 16.36
CA SER A 97 17.43 -3.37 16.43
C SER A 97 17.25 -4.13 15.11
N VAL A 98 16.58 -3.56 14.10
CA VAL A 98 16.32 -4.24 12.83
C VAL A 98 17.43 -3.96 11.80
N LYS A 99 18.31 -4.94 11.58
CA LYS A 99 19.45 -4.85 10.65
C LYS A 99 19.02 -5.04 9.19
N LEU A 100 19.77 -4.48 8.22
CA LEU A 100 19.47 -4.64 6.79
C LEU A 100 19.36 -6.10 6.35
N ALA A 101 20.20 -6.98 6.90
CA ALA A 101 20.09 -8.42 6.62
C ALA A 101 18.70 -8.98 6.97
N ALA A 102 18.06 -8.52 8.05
CA ALA A 102 16.72 -8.92 8.42
C ALA A 102 15.65 -8.37 7.46
N ILE A 103 15.83 -7.14 6.98
CA ILE A 103 14.95 -6.52 5.97
C ILE A 103 15.08 -7.25 4.62
N ARG A 104 16.31 -7.60 4.21
CA ARG A 104 16.58 -8.38 2.99
C ARG A 104 15.95 -9.76 3.06
N ASP A 105 16.14 -10.47 4.15
CA ASP A 105 15.54 -11.80 4.34
C ASP A 105 14.01 -11.72 4.34
N TYR A 106 13.45 -10.75 5.06
CA TYR A 106 12.01 -10.56 5.16
C TYR A 106 11.37 -10.22 3.81
N LEU A 107 11.90 -9.20 3.12
CA LEU A 107 11.41 -8.75 1.82
C LEU A 107 11.69 -9.75 0.71
N GLY A 108 12.89 -10.34 0.70
CA GLY A 108 13.30 -11.33 -0.29
C GLY A 108 12.34 -12.52 -0.29
N ARG A 109 11.97 -13.04 0.89
CA ARG A 109 11.00 -14.13 1.02
C ARG A 109 9.62 -13.76 0.50
N GLN A 110 9.15 -12.53 0.73
CA GLN A 110 7.83 -12.08 0.24
C GLN A 110 7.81 -11.82 -1.26
N LEU A 111 8.85 -11.20 -1.80
CA LEU A 111 8.99 -10.96 -3.24
C LEU A 111 9.14 -12.27 -4.00
N TYR A 112 9.93 -13.20 -3.47
CA TYR A 112 10.03 -14.55 -4.01
C TYR A 112 8.68 -15.25 -4.02
N ALA A 113 7.94 -15.19 -2.90
CA ALA A 113 6.62 -15.79 -2.81
C ALA A 113 5.65 -15.18 -3.81
N GLN A 114 5.61 -13.85 -3.93
CA GLN A 114 4.77 -13.17 -4.91
C GLN A 114 5.13 -13.58 -6.34
N TYR A 115 6.42 -13.60 -6.68
CA TYR A 115 6.89 -14.00 -8.01
C TYR A 115 6.46 -15.42 -8.38
N VAL A 116 6.60 -16.38 -7.45
CA VAL A 116 6.15 -17.76 -7.66
C VAL A 116 4.62 -17.80 -7.84
N MET A 117 3.86 -17.02 -7.07
CA MET A 117 2.40 -16.92 -7.19
C MET A 117 1.95 -16.24 -8.50
N ASP A 118 2.68 -15.24 -8.99
CA ASP A 118 2.38 -14.56 -10.26
C ASP A 118 2.66 -15.45 -11.48
N LEU A 119 3.77 -16.20 -11.44
CA LEU A 119 4.03 -17.25 -12.43
C LEU A 119 2.90 -18.27 -12.45
N PHE A 120 2.35 -18.60 -11.28
CA PHE A 120 1.21 -19.49 -11.16
C PHE A 120 -0.06 -18.90 -11.80
N ALA A 121 -0.39 -17.63 -11.56
CA ALA A 121 -1.59 -16.98 -12.09
C ALA A 121 -1.68 -17.02 -13.63
N VAL A 122 -0.55 -17.10 -14.32
CA VAL A 122 -0.46 -17.18 -15.79
C VAL A 122 -0.29 -18.62 -16.32
N GLY A 123 -0.48 -19.64 -15.48
CA GLY A 123 -0.36 -21.05 -15.88
C GLY A 123 1.08 -21.52 -16.07
N GLY A 124 2.04 -20.87 -15.41
CA GLY A 124 3.45 -21.27 -15.41
C GLY A 124 3.67 -22.66 -14.79
N PRO A 125 4.77 -23.35 -15.15
CA PRO A 125 5.05 -24.69 -14.66
C PRO A 125 5.43 -24.69 -13.17
N VAL A 126 4.94 -25.69 -12.43
CA VAL A 126 5.45 -26.04 -11.10
C VAL A 126 6.86 -26.57 -11.27
N ASP A 127 7.85 -25.81 -10.81
CA ASP A 127 9.26 -26.19 -10.83
C ASP A 127 9.85 -26.28 -9.41
N ALA A 128 11.16 -26.53 -9.30
CA ALA A 128 11.85 -26.70 -8.02
C ALA A 128 11.66 -25.52 -7.04
N ARG A 129 11.33 -24.32 -7.52
CA ARG A 129 11.09 -23.14 -6.70
C ARG A 129 9.80 -23.27 -5.87
N HIS A 130 8.84 -24.05 -6.34
CA HIS A 130 7.57 -24.31 -5.65
C HIS A 130 7.77 -25.18 -4.42
N GLY A 131 8.69 -26.15 -4.46
CA GLY A 131 8.91 -27.10 -3.37
C GLY A 131 9.38 -26.46 -2.05
N HIS A 132 9.91 -25.24 -2.12
CA HIS A 132 10.42 -24.50 -0.96
C HIS A 132 9.53 -23.33 -0.52
N LEU A 133 8.49 -22.99 -1.30
CA LEU A 133 7.69 -21.78 -1.06
C LEU A 133 7.00 -21.80 0.31
N GLU A 134 6.42 -22.94 0.69
CA GLU A 134 5.76 -23.09 1.98
C GLU A 134 6.73 -22.88 3.14
N ASP A 135 7.89 -23.55 3.11
CA ASP A 135 8.92 -23.42 4.14
C ASP A 135 9.40 -21.97 4.28
N GLU A 136 9.58 -21.28 3.15
CA GLU A 136 10.00 -19.88 3.13
C GLU A 136 8.94 -18.93 3.70
N LEU A 137 7.66 -19.15 3.36
CA LEU A 137 6.53 -18.41 3.93
C LEU A 137 6.35 -18.69 5.44
N LEU A 138 6.52 -19.94 5.88
CA LEU A 138 6.45 -20.32 7.29
C LEU A 138 7.58 -19.71 8.11
N LYS A 139 8.83 -19.74 7.60
CA LYS A 139 9.97 -19.03 8.22
C LYS A 139 9.68 -17.55 8.35
N ASN A 140 9.08 -16.95 7.32
CA ASN A 140 8.78 -15.53 7.34
C ASN A 140 7.67 -15.17 8.34
N ASN A 141 6.62 -16.01 8.41
CA ASN A 141 5.52 -15.85 9.38
C ASN A 141 6.01 -16.00 10.83
N ALA A 142 7.05 -16.79 11.08
CA ALA A 142 7.67 -16.92 12.39
C ALA A 142 8.45 -15.66 12.82
N VAL A 143 8.95 -14.87 11.86
CA VAL A 143 9.64 -13.60 12.13
C VAL A 143 8.63 -12.47 12.33
N TYR A 144 7.65 -12.36 11.44
CA TYR A 144 6.60 -11.36 11.52
C TYR A 144 5.26 -11.94 11.03
N PRO A 145 4.35 -12.28 11.95
CA PRO A 145 3.05 -12.85 11.61
C PRO A 145 2.13 -11.75 11.06
N SER A 146 2.37 -11.34 9.82
CA SER A 146 1.56 -10.34 9.12
C SER A 146 0.34 -10.97 8.45
N PHE A 147 -0.71 -10.16 8.29
CA PHE A 147 -1.80 -10.44 7.37
C PHE A 147 -1.33 -11.00 6.02
N TYR A 148 -0.34 -10.36 5.40
CA TYR A 148 0.09 -10.68 4.04
C TYR A 148 0.75 -12.06 3.92
N ASN A 149 1.59 -12.44 4.89
CA ASN A 149 2.21 -13.77 4.90
C ASN A 149 1.16 -14.89 5.02
N ASN A 150 0.16 -14.69 5.87
CA ASN A 150 -0.94 -15.65 6.01
C ASN A 150 -1.88 -15.64 4.80
N TYR A 151 -2.08 -14.48 4.15
CA TYR A 151 -2.76 -14.41 2.86
C TYR A 151 -2.05 -15.24 1.79
N LEU A 152 -0.73 -15.10 1.64
CA LEU A 152 0.05 -15.87 0.67
C LEU A 152 -0.01 -17.39 0.96
N LEU A 153 0.12 -17.79 2.23
CA LEU A 153 -0.05 -19.19 2.64
C LEU A 153 -1.45 -19.72 2.31
N SER A 154 -2.50 -18.92 2.53
CA SER A 154 -3.88 -19.27 2.16
C SER A 154 -4.00 -19.53 0.65
N GLN A 155 -3.50 -18.60 -0.18
CA GLN A 155 -3.56 -18.74 -1.64
C GLN A 155 -2.75 -19.93 -2.14
N TYR A 156 -1.56 -20.16 -1.57
CA TYR A 156 -0.72 -21.30 -1.91
C TYR A 156 -1.40 -22.65 -1.58
N LYS A 157 -2.04 -22.76 -0.41
CA LYS A 157 -2.78 -23.98 -0.05
C LYS A 157 -4.00 -24.20 -0.93
N LEU A 158 -4.72 -23.13 -1.28
CA LEU A 158 -5.85 -23.20 -2.20
C LEU A 158 -5.41 -23.74 -3.57
N TYR A 159 -4.26 -23.28 -4.05
CA TYR A 159 -3.67 -23.77 -5.29
C TYR A 159 -3.37 -25.27 -5.27
N LEU A 160 -2.78 -25.77 -4.19
CA LEU A 160 -2.51 -27.20 -4.01
C LEU A 160 -3.79 -28.06 -3.85
N GLY A 161 -4.97 -27.43 -3.85
CA GLY A 161 -6.25 -28.09 -3.62
C GLY A 161 -6.55 -28.33 -2.13
N ASP A 162 -5.66 -27.92 -1.23
CA ASP A 162 -5.83 -28.02 0.22
C ASP A 162 -6.70 -26.88 0.75
N THR A 163 -7.99 -27.00 0.51
CA THR A 163 -9.00 -26.02 0.93
C THR A 163 -9.15 -25.93 2.45
N ILE A 164 -8.72 -26.94 3.21
CA ILE A 164 -8.80 -26.93 4.68
C ILE A 164 -7.72 -26.00 5.22
N MET A 165 -6.46 -26.20 4.84
CA MET A 165 -5.36 -25.35 5.28
C MET A 165 -5.49 -23.93 4.74
N ALA A 166 -5.98 -23.77 3.50
CA ALA A 166 -6.23 -22.45 2.92
C ALA A 166 -7.16 -21.62 3.83
N LYS A 167 -8.29 -22.19 4.24
CA LYS A 167 -9.23 -21.53 5.15
C LYS A 167 -8.63 -21.26 6.52
N GLN A 168 -7.80 -22.14 7.06
CA GLN A 168 -7.12 -21.91 8.34
C GLN A 168 -6.19 -20.69 8.27
N TYR A 169 -5.38 -20.56 7.22
CA TYR A 169 -4.53 -19.38 7.04
C TYR A 169 -5.34 -18.11 6.77
N ALA A 170 -6.44 -18.20 6.02
CA ALA A 170 -7.36 -17.10 5.80
C ALA A 170 -7.93 -16.57 7.15
N ASP A 171 -8.37 -17.48 8.02
CA ASP A 171 -8.84 -17.16 9.37
C ASP A 171 -7.77 -16.48 10.23
N VAL A 172 -6.52 -16.96 10.15
CA VAL A 172 -5.39 -16.35 10.87
C VAL A 172 -5.11 -14.94 10.34
N ALA A 173 -5.05 -14.75 9.02
CA ALA A 173 -4.83 -13.46 8.40
C ALA A 173 -5.90 -12.44 8.81
N LEU A 174 -7.18 -12.81 8.75
CA LEU A 174 -8.30 -11.90 9.02
C LEU A 174 -8.42 -11.44 10.48
N LYS A 175 -7.74 -12.13 11.42
CA LYS A 175 -7.60 -11.70 12.82
C LYS A 175 -6.66 -10.51 12.99
N ASP A 176 -5.83 -10.18 12.00
CA ASP A 176 -5.04 -8.96 12.01
C ASP A 176 -5.98 -7.75 11.80
N THR A 177 -6.07 -6.94 12.85
CA THR A 177 -6.86 -5.71 12.92
C THR A 177 -5.99 -4.47 13.10
N ASP A 178 -4.68 -4.55 12.83
CA ASP A 178 -3.83 -3.36 12.81
C ASP A 178 -4.46 -2.32 11.86
N PRO A 179 -4.63 -1.05 12.28
CA PRO A 179 -5.34 -0.03 11.49
C PRO A 179 -4.80 0.08 10.07
N ALA A 180 -3.50 -0.08 9.93
CA ALA A 180 -2.88 0.11 8.65
C ALA A 180 -2.93 -1.22 7.85
N THR A 181 -2.99 -2.40 8.48
CA THR A 181 -3.36 -3.64 7.78
C THR A 181 -4.75 -3.54 7.18
N LEU A 182 -5.72 -3.01 7.92
CA LEU A 182 -7.09 -2.79 7.43
C LEU A 182 -7.09 -1.87 6.20
N TYR A 183 -6.34 -0.77 6.27
CA TYR A 183 -6.20 0.22 5.18
C TYR A 183 -5.66 -0.38 3.89
N PHE A 184 -4.56 -1.14 3.95
CA PHE A 184 -3.83 -1.50 2.73
C PHE A 184 -4.32 -2.80 2.10
N ASN A 185 -5.16 -3.57 2.79
CA ASN A 185 -5.51 -4.93 2.37
C ASN A 185 -7.01 -5.14 2.14
N GLY A 186 -7.80 -4.08 1.92
CA GLY A 186 -9.25 -4.19 1.71
C GLY A 186 -9.65 -5.27 0.68
N SER A 187 -9.06 -5.22 -0.52
CA SER A 187 -9.33 -6.22 -1.57
C SER A 187 -8.90 -7.63 -1.18
N LEU A 188 -7.70 -7.80 -0.61
CA LEU A 188 -7.21 -9.12 -0.18
C LEU A 188 -8.07 -9.71 0.94
N ARG A 189 -8.60 -8.85 1.83
CA ARG A 189 -9.55 -9.25 2.88
C ARG A 189 -10.86 -9.73 2.28
N VAL A 190 -11.36 -9.09 1.23
CA VAL A 190 -12.57 -9.53 0.50
C VAL A 190 -12.35 -10.92 -0.09
N GLU A 191 -11.20 -11.19 -0.71
CA GLU A 191 -10.86 -12.50 -1.24
C GLU A 191 -10.86 -13.60 -0.16
N LEU A 192 -10.17 -13.36 0.97
CA LEU A 192 -10.14 -14.31 2.09
C LEU A 192 -11.52 -14.54 2.70
N LYS A 193 -12.33 -13.50 2.86
CA LYS A 193 -13.70 -13.61 3.38
C LYS A 193 -14.60 -14.40 2.43
N THR A 194 -14.43 -14.21 1.12
CA THR A 194 -15.14 -14.97 0.08
C THR A 194 -14.72 -16.44 0.07
N LEU A 195 -13.44 -16.73 0.32
CA LEU A 195 -12.93 -18.10 0.47
C LEU A 195 -13.56 -18.81 1.68
N LEU A 196 -13.70 -18.10 2.81
CA LEU A 196 -14.31 -18.64 4.03
C LEU A 196 -15.82 -18.82 3.89
N ASN A 197 -16.49 -17.83 3.30
CA ASN A 197 -17.92 -17.80 3.04
C ASN A 197 -18.21 -17.40 1.59
N LYS A 198 -18.69 -18.35 0.78
CA LYS A 198 -18.99 -18.11 -0.65
C LYS A 198 -20.11 -17.10 -0.89
N ASP A 199 -20.98 -16.90 0.10
CA ASP A 199 -22.09 -15.94 0.05
C ASP A 199 -21.69 -14.58 0.65
N TYR A 200 -20.41 -14.39 0.97
CA TYR A 200 -19.90 -13.14 1.52
C TYR A 200 -20.21 -11.96 0.59
N SER A 201 -20.74 -10.90 1.19
CA SER A 201 -20.92 -9.60 0.57
C SER A 201 -20.01 -8.59 1.24
N VAL A 202 -19.49 -7.62 0.48
CA VAL A 202 -18.73 -6.49 1.05
C VAL A 202 -19.54 -5.69 2.09
N TYR A 203 -20.87 -5.78 2.02
CA TYR A 203 -21.77 -5.15 2.99
C TYR A 203 -21.92 -5.95 4.30
N ASP A 204 -21.37 -7.16 4.41
CA ASP A 204 -21.31 -7.90 5.68
C ASP A 204 -20.32 -7.30 6.68
N ASP A 205 -19.46 -6.39 6.21
CA ASP A 205 -18.57 -5.57 7.02
C ASP A 205 -19.02 -4.10 6.96
N PRO A 206 -18.46 -3.21 7.82
CA PRO A 206 -18.75 -1.78 7.70
C PRO A 206 -18.33 -1.30 6.31
N TYR A 207 -19.17 -0.49 5.68
CA TYR A 207 -18.94 -0.01 4.33
C TYR A 207 -19.31 1.47 4.26
N ILE A 208 -18.36 2.30 3.84
CA ILE A 208 -18.62 3.74 3.73
C ILE A 208 -19.33 4.04 2.41
N GLY A 209 -20.51 4.64 2.49
CA GLY A 209 -21.18 5.34 1.40
C GLY A 209 -21.00 6.85 1.54
N ILE A 210 -20.69 7.52 0.43
CA ILE A 210 -20.68 8.98 0.30
C ILE A 210 -21.46 9.39 -0.94
N ASP A 211 -22.10 10.55 -0.89
CA ASP A 211 -22.89 11.06 -2.02
C ASP A 211 -22.03 11.51 -3.20
N ARG A 212 -20.79 11.94 -2.93
CA ARG A 212 -19.86 12.49 -3.92
C ARG A 212 -18.41 12.35 -3.47
N SER A 213 -17.55 11.89 -4.37
CA SER A 213 -16.08 11.84 -4.19
C SER A 213 -15.37 13.12 -4.65
N GLU A 214 -16.12 14.08 -5.19
CA GLU A 214 -15.61 15.38 -5.62
C GLU A 214 -16.57 16.50 -5.22
N ILE A 215 -16.02 17.58 -4.66
CA ILE A 215 -16.76 18.76 -4.22
C ILE A 215 -16.15 19.98 -4.92
N GLN A 216 -16.95 20.63 -5.76
CA GLN A 216 -16.54 21.84 -6.48
C GLN A 216 -17.09 23.07 -5.75
N LEU A 217 -16.20 23.93 -5.23
CA LEU A 217 -16.55 25.15 -4.52
C LEU A 217 -16.70 26.37 -5.44
N GLY A 218 -16.23 26.27 -6.69
CA GLY A 218 -16.16 27.41 -7.59
C GLY A 218 -15.15 28.45 -7.11
N ASN A 219 -15.51 29.74 -7.21
CA ASN A 219 -14.67 30.83 -6.73
C ASN A 219 -14.86 31.06 -5.24
N VAL A 220 -13.75 31.10 -4.50
CA VAL A 220 -13.74 31.28 -3.05
C VAL A 220 -12.79 32.41 -2.66
N ALA A 221 -13.19 33.24 -1.70
CA ALA A 221 -12.36 34.36 -1.25
C ALA A 221 -11.18 33.85 -0.42
N GLN A 222 -9.99 34.44 -0.63
CA GLN A 222 -8.79 34.14 0.16
C GLN A 222 -9.05 34.41 1.65
N GLY A 223 -8.56 33.50 2.51
CA GLY A 223 -8.68 33.61 3.97
C GLY A 223 -10.09 33.37 4.54
N LYS A 224 -11.11 33.18 3.69
CA LYS A 224 -12.46 32.85 4.13
C LYS A 224 -12.58 31.35 4.42
N THR A 225 -12.97 31.01 5.63
CA THR A 225 -13.29 29.63 6.00
C THR A 225 -14.63 29.20 5.39
N ILE A 226 -14.65 28.00 4.83
CA ILE A 226 -15.84 27.37 4.26
C ILE A 226 -16.07 26.05 4.98
N ASP A 227 -17.26 25.89 5.54
CA ASP A 227 -17.72 24.64 6.15
C ASP A 227 -18.42 23.77 5.11
N ILE A 228 -17.96 22.54 4.96
CA ILE A 228 -18.44 21.56 3.99
C ILE A 228 -18.91 20.33 4.77
N PRO A 229 -20.23 20.11 4.89
CA PRO A 229 -20.75 18.87 5.45
C PRO A 229 -20.55 17.74 4.43
N LEU A 230 -19.83 16.70 4.84
CA LEU A 230 -19.74 15.44 4.13
C LEU A 230 -20.64 14.42 4.84
N ARG A 231 -21.73 14.05 4.18
CA ARG A 231 -22.62 13.00 4.65
C ARG A 231 -21.98 11.64 4.42
N VAL A 232 -21.76 10.92 5.50
CA VAL A 232 -21.22 9.56 5.51
C VAL A 232 -22.31 8.60 5.94
N LYS A 233 -22.62 7.62 5.09
CA LYS A 233 -23.55 6.53 5.38
C LYS A 233 -22.80 5.25 5.67
N ASN A 234 -23.21 4.53 6.71
CA ASN A 234 -22.80 3.14 6.86
C ASN A 234 -23.74 2.25 6.02
N MET A 235 -23.25 1.80 4.87
CA MET A 235 -23.97 0.87 3.99
C MET A 235 -23.74 -0.61 4.39
N GLY A 236 -22.89 -0.85 5.40
CA GLY A 236 -22.57 -2.17 5.90
C GLY A 236 -23.50 -2.63 7.03
N ASN A 237 -23.41 -3.92 7.36
CA ASN A 237 -24.23 -4.61 8.35
C ASN A 237 -23.61 -4.60 9.77
N LYS A 238 -22.46 -3.95 9.94
CA LYS A 238 -21.73 -3.80 11.20
C LYS A 238 -21.44 -2.32 11.51
N PRO A 239 -21.24 -1.93 12.77
CA PRO A 239 -20.92 -0.54 13.13
C PRO A 239 -19.67 -0.01 12.42
N LEU A 240 -19.79 1.19 11.85
CA LEU A 240 -18.72 1.89 11.17
C LEU A 240 -18.07 2.87 12.15
N GLN A 241 -16.75 2.78 12.30
CA GLN A 241 -15.96 3.71 13.08
C GLN A 241 -15.01 4.47 12.17
N ILE A 242 -15.19 5.78 12.09
CA ILE A 242 -14.23 6.68 11.43
C ILE A 242 -13.09 6.92 12.45
N GLY A 243 -11.87 6.56 12.07
CA GLY A 243 -10.68 6.74 12.91
C GLY A 243 -10.08 8.13 12.73
N ASP A 244 -9.47 8.35 11.57
CA ASP A 244 -8.74 9.58 11.26
C ASP A 244 -9.15 10.15 9.90
N VAL A 245 -9.01 11.46 9.75
CA VAL A 245 -9.14 12.14 8.45
C VAL A 245 -7.84 12.87 8.13
N PHE A 246 -7.22 12.50 7.02
CA PHE A 246 -6.00 13.13 6.52
C PHE A 246 -6.35 14.13 5.43
N THR A 247 -5.68 15.27 5.45
CA THR A 247 -5.85 16.32 4.45
C THR A 247 -4.51 16.60 3.77
N SER A 248 -4.55 16.88 2.46
CA SER A 248 -3.32 17.16 1.70
C SER A 248 -2.74 18.56 1.94
N CYS A 249 -3.40 19.41 2.74
CA CYS A 249 -3.03 20.79 3.01
C CYS A 249 -3.39 21.15 4.45
N GLY A 250 -2.49 21.84 5.17
CA GLY A 250 -2.77 22.37 6.51
C GLY A 250 -3.90 23.42 6.55
N CYS A 251 -4.35 23.90 5.39
CA CYS A 251 -5.51 24.76 5.22
C CYS A 251 -6.86 24.03 5.32
N THR A 252 -6.86 22.70 5.47
CA THR A 252 -8.07 21.88 5.58
C THR A 252 -8.07 21.11 6.89
N VAL A 253 -9.14 21.27 7.68
CA VAL A 253 -9.38 20.58 8.96
C VAL A 253 -10.65 19.76 8.84
N ALA A 254 -10.67 18.55 9.41
CA ALA A 254 -11.85 17.71 9.44
C ALA A 254 -12.22 17.37 10.89
N GLU A 255 -13.51 17.49 11.20
CA GLU A 255 -14.13 17.09 12.46
C GLU A 255 -14.94 15.82 12.20
N VAL A 256 -14.56 14.72 12.86
CA VAL A 256 -15.26 13.44 12.78
C VAL A 256 -16.27 13.31 13.94
N PRO A 257 -17.39 12.62 13.74
CA PRO A 257 -18.26 12.23 14.86
C PRO A 257 -17.48 11.33 15.83
N SER A 258 -17.69 11.53 17.15
CA SER A 258 -17.06 10.71 18.20
C SER A 258 -17.62 9.29 18.29
N ASP A 259 -18.84 9.10 17.80
CA ASP A 259 -19.62 7.89 17.98
C ASP A 259 -19.56 7.01 16.74
N GLU A 260 -19.73 5.71 16.94
CA GLU A 260 -19.88 4.76 15.83
C GLU A 260 -21.14 5.07 15.02
N ILE A 261 -21.02 4.97 13.69
CA ILE A 261 -22.15 5.10 12.76
C ILE A 261 -22.79 3.71 12.63
N ALA A 262 -23.97 3.55 13.23
CA ALA A 262 -24.72 2.30 13.17
C ALA A 262 -25.04 1.87 11.73
N SER A 263 -25.31 0.59 11.52
CA SER A 263 -25.69 0.05 10.21
C SER A 263 -26.91 0.77 9.64
N GLY A 264 -26.83 1.19 8.39
CA GLY A 264 -27.90 1.89 7.67
C GLY A 264 -28.07 3.36 8.02
N THR A 265 -27.39 3.87 9.06
CA THR A 265 -27.49 5.27 9.50
C THR A 265 -26.43 6.17 8.87
N GLU A 266 -26.60 7.48 9.04
CA GLU A 266 -25.76 8.52 8.45
C GLU A 266 -25.24 9.46 9.55
N ALA A 267 -24.03 9.98 9.35
CA ALA A 267 -23.44 11.03 10.16
C ALA A 267 -22.71 12.04 9.28
N ASP A 268 -22.65 13.29 9.73
CA ASP A 268 -21.94 14.35 9.01
C ASP A 268 -20.50 14.47 9.52
N VAL A 269 -19.52 14.29 8.63
CA VAL A 269 -18.13 14.70 8.84
C VAL A 269 -18.01 16.15 8.37
N ARG A 270 -17.58 17.06 9.24
CA ARG A 270 -17.45 18.48 8.86
C ARG A 270 -16.04 18.77 8.39
N ILE A 271 -15.91 19.25 7.17
CA ILE A 271 -14.63 19.66 6.59
C ILE A 271 -14.59 21.18 6.51
N LYS A 272 -13.56 21.80 7.08
CA LYS A 272 -13.32 23.23 7.04
C LYS A 272 -12.13 23.50 6.15
N ILE A 273 -12.30 24.39 5.17
CA ILE A 273 -11.21 24.83 4.30
C ILE A 273 -11.03 26.34 4.41
N THR A 274 -9.79 26.79 4.60
CA THR A 274 -9.39 28.19 4.62
C THR A 274 -8.29 28.42 3.59
N PRO A 275 -8.64 28.71 2.33
CA PRO A 275 -7.65 28.86 1.26
C PRO A 275 -6.70 30.03 1.54
N THR A 276 -5.40 29.78 1.52
CA THR A 276 -4.37 30.80 1.80
C THR A 276 -3.65 31.30 0.54
N GLY A 277 -3.65 30.53 -0.54
CA GLY A 277 -3.04 30.90 -1.83
C GLY A 277 -4.08 31.19 -2.90
N LEU A 278 -3.73 32.06 -3.85
CA LEU A 278 -4.56 32.40 -5.02
C LEU A 278 -4.50 31.32 -6.11
N GLY A 279 -5.54 31.26 -6.93
CA GLY A 279 -5.62 30.37 -8.09
C GLY A 279 -6.31 29.03 -7.80
N ALA A 280 -6.25 28.14 -8.78
CA ALA A 280 -6.91 26.84 -8.72
C ALA A 280 -6.25 25.91 -7.69
N PHE A 281 -7.08 25.19 -6.94
CA PHE A 281 -6.63 24.17 -6.01
C PHE A 281 -7.45 22.88 -6.15
N ALA A 282 -6.82 21.77 -5.77
CA ALA A 282 -7.43 20.47 -5.61
C ALA A 282 -6.81 19.80 -4.38
N HIS A 283 -7.57 19.74 -3.28
CA HIS A 283 -7.12 19.16 -2.03
C HIS A 283 -7.78 17.82 -1.80
N ALA A 284 -6.99 16.81 -1.44
CA ALA A 284 -7.51 15.50 -1.09
C ALA A 284 -7.89 15.47 0.40
N VAL A 285 -9.02 14.85 0.69
CA VAL A 285 -9.46 14.48 2.04
C VAL A 285 -9.61 12.95 2.06
N VAL A 286 -8.89 12.31 2.97
CA VAL A 286 -8.80 10.84 3.07
C VAL A 286 -9.36 10.41 4.41
N LEU A 287 -10.49 9.71 4.38
CA LEU A 287 -11.15 9.13 5.54
C LEU A 287 -10.61 7.73 5.79
N ARG A 288 -10.06 7.49 6.98
CA ARG A 288 -9.68 6.16 7.45
C ARG A 288 -10.72 5.67 8.45
N SER A 289 -11.09 4.41 8.31
CA SER A 289 -12.07 3.73 9.15
C SER A 289 -11.77 2.24 9.26
N ASN A 290 -12.62 1.53 10.01
CA ASN A 290 -12.68 0.07 10.04
C ASN A 290 -13.44 -0.54 8.84
N ALA A 291 -13.88 0.26 7.87
CA ALA A 291 -14.66 -0.22 6.72
C ALA A 291 -13.84 -1.06 5.75
N ILE A 292 -14.49 -1.98 5.04
CA ILE A 292 -13.81 -2.83 4.04
C ILE A 292 -13.28 -2.03 2.84
N ASN A 293 -13.87 -0.87 2.56
CA ASN A 293 -13.47 0.07 1.51
C ASN A 293 -12.63 1.24 2.03
N THR A 294 -11.94 1.05 3.17
CA THR A 294 -10.98 2.01 3.73
C THR A 294 -9.62 1.93 3.01
N PRO A 295 -8.91 3.05 2.81
CA PRO A 295 -9.38 4.42 3.01
C PRO A 295 -10.36 4.85 1.91
N LEU A 296 -11.20 5.83 2.24
CA LEU A 296 -11.99 6.53 1.26
C LEU A 296 -11.36 7.90 0.96
N GLN A 297 -11.11 8.20 -0.31
CA GLN A 297 -10.56 9.48 -0.74
C GLN A 297 -11.58 10.29 -1.52
N LEU A 298 -11.65 11.59 -1.22
CA LEU A 298 -12.41 12.57 -1.98
C LEU A 298 -11.57 13.82 -2.26
N TYR A 299 -11.99 14.61 -3.23
CA TYR A 299 -11.34 15.86 -3.62
C TYR A 299 -12.23 17.07 -3.39
N ILE A 300 -11.64 18.13 -2.86
CA ILE A 300 -12.25 19.46 -2.77
C ILE A 300 -11.49 20.35 -3.75
N LYS A 301 -12.22 20.91 -4.71
CA LYS A 301 -11.66 21.71 -5.80
C LYS A 301 -12.30 23.09 -5.84
N GLY A 302 -11.52 24.08 -6.26
CA GLY A 302 -11.99 25.45 -6.41
C GLY A 302 -10.91 26.36 -6.96
N THR A 303 -11.24 27.65 -7.04
CA THR A 303 -10.32 28.72 -7.41
C THR A 303 -10.38 29.79 -6.33
N THR A 304 -9.26 30.03 -5.67
CA THR A 304 -9.16 31.13 -4.72
C THR A 304 -9.00 32.44 -5.49
N ILE A 305 -9.83 33.42 -5.16
CA ILE A 305 -9.81 34.78 -5.68
C ILE A 305 -9.63 35.77 -4.53
N ASP A 306 -9.18 36.98 -4.86
CA ASP A 306 -9.08 38.11 -3.92
C ASP A 306 -10.46 38.54 -3.37
#